data_AF-A0A0G0X4C2-F1
#
_entry.id   AF-A0A0G0X4C2-F1
#
_cell.length_a   1.000
_cell.length_b   1.000
_cell.length_c   1.000
_cell.angle_alpha   90.00
_cell.angle_beta   90.00
_cell.angle_gamma   90.00
#
_symmetry.space_group_name_H-M   'P 1'
#
loop_
_entity.id
_entity.type
_entity.pdbx_description
1 polymer ?
#
loop_
_entity_poly.entity_id
_entity_poly.type
_entity_poly.pdbx_seq_one_letter_code
_entity_poly.pdbx_strand_id
1 'polypeptide(L)'
;MKRLLITTFIFGSLLVAGSVNAQMMGNFSNTTVDWNEVVEHTAREEQEGKELWNKLQAKEIACENLDDEQYGVLGEYFMGQMSGESHASMNAMMIQAHGENGEEQIHIVMGKRLSGCDTSAVFPAISGGWMPMMNMMWGGWSSPFGSNNLTDNNMMNFGFGPFG
;
A
#
# COMPACT_ATOMS: atom_id res chain seq x y z
N MET A 1 56.56 22.87 1.31
CA MET A 1 55.16 23.00 0.84
C MET A 1 54.25 22.26 1.81
N LYS A 2 53.59 22.98 2.72
CA LYS A 2 52.54 22.44 3.60
C LYS A 2 51.46 23.52 3.66
N ARG A 3 50.35 23.31 2.94
CA ARG A 3 49.16 24.16 3.03
C ARG A 3 48.18 23.45 3.94
N LEU A 4 48.01 23.97 5.15
CA LEU A 4 46.92 23.65 6.06
C LEU A 4 45.65 24.30 5.51
N LEU A 5 44.65 23.49 5.16
CA LEU A 5 43.31 23.98 4.84
C LEU A 5 42.38 23.62 5.99
N ILE A 6 41.94 24.66 6.69
CA ILE A 6 40.85 24.65 7.66
C ILE A 6 39.54 24.65 6.85
N THR A 7 38.67 23.68 7.08
CA THR A 7 37.26 23.76 6.68
C THR A 7 36.39 23.11 7.75
N THR A 8 35.90 23.93 8.67
CA THR A 8 34.75 23.63 9.51
C THR A 8 33.48 23.86 8.70
N PHE A 9 32.67 22.82 8.51
CA PHE A 9 31.25 22.96 8.16
C PHE A 9 30.42 22.28 9.25
N ILE A 10 29.96 23.11 10.18
CA ILE A 10 28.87 22.81 11.11
C ILE A 10 27.59 23.06 10.34
N PHE A 11 26.77 22.05 10.09
CA PHE A 11 25.32 22.17 9.90
C PHE A 11 24.70 20.76 9.90
N GLY A 12 24.59 20.17 11.10
CA GLY A 12 23.77 18.99 11.32
C GLY A 12 22.42 19.43 11.85
N SER A 13 21.55 19.86 10.94
CA SER A 13 20.17 20.25 11.24
C SER A 13 19.41 19.05 11.79
N LEU A 14 19.14 19.06 13.09
CA LEU A 14 18.23 18.12 13.73
C LEU A 14 16.81 18.45 13.26
N LEU A 15 16.34 17.76 12.21
CA LEU A 15 14.95 17.82 11.80
C LEU A 15 14.13 16.97 12.77
N VAL A 16 13.63 17.62 13.82
CA VAL A 16 12.48 17.11 14.57
C VAL A 16 11.31 17.12 13.59
N ALA A 17 10.96 15.95 13.06
CA ALA A 17 9.71 15.77 12.35
C ALA A 17 8.58 16.04 13.35
N GLY A 18 7.92 17.19 13.21
CA GLY A 18 6.70 17.48 13.93
C GLY A 18 5.66 16.43 13.58
N SER A 19 5.04 15.85 14.58
CA SER A 19 3.85 15.01 14.43
C SER A 19 2.73 15.86 13.82
N VAL A 20 2.49 15.69 12.53
CA VAL A 20 1.29 16.22 11.87
C VAL A 20 0.12 15.34 12.31
N ASN A 21 -0.82 15.95 13.04
CA ASN A 21 -2.07 15.30 13.43
C ASN A 21 -2.87 14.98 12.16
N ALA A 22 -2.94 13.70 11.80
CA ALA A 22 -3.90 13.18 10.83
C ALA A 22 -5.32 13.25 11.43
N GLN A 23 -5.84 14.47 11.61
CA GLN A 23 -7.17 14.76 12.16
C GLN A 23 -8.23 15.00 11.08
N MET A 24 -7.99 14.60 9.83
CA MET A 24 -8.98 14.67 8.77
C MET A 24 -9.61 13.31 8.44
N MET A 25 -10.04 12.56 9.47
CA MET A 25 -11.05 11.51 9.34
C MET A 25 -11.84 11.48 10.64
N GLY A 26 -12.99 12.16 10.61
CA GLY A 26 -13.81 12.43 11.78
C GLY A 26 -14.35 11.17 12.46
N ASN A 27 -14.26 11.17 13.78
CA ASN A 27 -15.14 10.44 14.69
C ASN A 27 -15.10 8.90 14.63
N PHE A 28 -13.90 8.33 14.66
CA PHE A 28 -13.67 6.93 15.02
C PHE A 28 -13.80 6.62 16.52
N SER A 29 -14.18 7.62 17.33
CA SER A 29 -14.30 7.55 18.79
C SER A 29 -15.33 6.54 19.33
N ASN A 30 -15.97 5.74 18.47
CA ASN A 30 -16.96 4.73 18.85
C ASN A 30 -16.69 3.35 18.21
N THR A 31 -15.45 3.10 17.77
CA THR A 31 -15.03 1.81 17.21
C THR A 31 -14.21 1.02 18.21
N THR A 32 -14.36 -0.31 18.20
CA THR A 32 -13.59 -1.26 19.02
C THR A 32 -12.19 -1.53 18.46
N VAL A 33 -11.75 -0.77 17.46
CA VAL A 33 -10.50 -0.96 16.73
C VAL A 33 -9.38 -0.26 17.49
N ASP A 34 -8.32 -0.98 17.83
CA ASP A 34 -7.10 -0.38 18.41
C ASP A 34 -6.32 0.34 17.31
N TRP A 35 -6.37 1.67 17.35
CA TRP A 35 -5.71 2.53 16.36
C TRP A 35 -4.20 2.38 16.32
N ASN A 36 -3.56 2.15 17.47
CA ASN A 36 -2.11 2.01 17.50
C ASN A 36 -1.72 0.67 16.87
N GLU A 37 -2.47 -0.39 17.19
CA GLU A 37 -2.28 -1.71 16.59
C GLU A 37 -2.43 -1.63 15.06
N VAL A 38 -3.50 -1.01 14.54
CA VAL A 38 -3.70 -0.89 13.08
C VAL A 38 -2.55 -0.14 12.41
N VAL A 39 -2.10 0.98 12.98
CA VAL A 39 -1.00 1.77 12.39
C VAL A 39 0.32 0.99 12.38
N GLU A 40 0.67 0.35 13.51
CA GLU A 40 1.89 -0.46 13.60
C GLU A 40 1.83 -1.68 12.67
N HIS A 41 0.67 -2.33 12.59
CA HIS A 41 0.44 -3.47 11.71
C HIS A 41 0.58 -3.09 10.24
N THR A 42 -0.12 -2.05 9.80
CA THR A 42 -0.09 -1.54 8.42
C THR A 42 1.34 -1.19 8.00
N ALA A 43 2.08 -0.47 8.84
CA ALA A 43 3.45 -0.05 8.53
C ALA A 43 4.41 -1.24 8.38
N ARG A 44 4.23 -2.28 9.21
CA ARG A 44 5.01 -3.51 9.15
C ARG A 44 4.72 -4.27 7.85
N GLU A 45 3.45 -4.45 7.50
CA GLU A 45 3.07 -5.20 6.29
C GLU A 45 3.43 -4.48 5.00
N GLU A 46 3.34 -3.15 4.95
CA GLU A 46 3.86 -2.37 3.83
C GLU A 46 5.37 -2.60 3.62
N GLN A 47 6.13 -2.70 4.71
CA GLN A 47 7.56 -2.98 4.63
C GLN A 47 7.82 -4.41 4.15
N GLU A 48 7.15 -5.40 4.73
CA GLU A 48 7.25 -6.82 4.33
C GLU A 48 6.89 -6.98 2.84
N GLY A 49 5.82 -6.33 2.39
CA GLY A 49 5.37 -6.28 1.01
C GLY A 49 6.36 -5.61 0.06
N LYS A 50 7.01 -4.51 0.48
CA LYS A 50 8.08 -3.86 -0.30
C LYS A 50 9.28 -4.78 -0.51
N GLU A 51 9.70 -5.48 0.55
CA GLU A 51 10.80 -6.45 0.47
C GLU A 51 10.45 -7.62 -0.44
N LEU A 52 9.22 -8.14 -0.34
CA LEU A 52 8.72 -9.20 -1.20
C LEU A 52 8.62 -8.75 -2.66
N TRP A 53 8.13 -7.54 -2.90
CA TRP A 53 8.04 -6.95 -4.24
C TRP A 53 9.41 -6.82 -4.90
N ASN A 54 10.44 -6.39 -4.14
CA ASN A 54 11.81 -6.31 -4.66
C ASN A 54 12.34 -7.68 -5.10
N LYS A 55 12.08 -8.75 -4.31
CA LYS A 55 12.47 -10.12 -4.67
C LYS A 55 11.74 -10.61 -5.93
N LEU A 56 10.46 -10.28 -6.06
CA LEU A 56 9.66 -10.63 -7.23
C LEU A 56 10.16 -9.90 -8.49
N GLN A 57 10.46 -8.60 -8.38
CA GLN A 57 11.06 -7.81 -9.47
C GLN A 57 12.46 -8.30 -9.86
N ALA A 58 13.26 -8.72 -8.87
CA ALA A 58 14.58 -9.33 -9.09
C ALA A 58 14.51 -10.77 -9.62
N LYS A 59 13.31 -11.37 -9.72
CA LYS A 59 13.07 -12.77 -10.11
C LYS A 59 13.73 -13.80 -9.18
N GLU A 60 13.95 -13.42 -7.92
CA GLU A 60 14.44 -14.32 -6.88
C GLU A 60 13.33 -15.27 -6.39
N ILE A 61 12.07 -14.83 -6.55
CA ILE A 61 10.86 -15.62 -6.31
C ILE A 61 9.95 -15.52 -7.54
N ALA A 62 9.06 -16.49 -7.69
CA ALA A 62 8.09 -16.56 -8.79
C ALA A 62 6.66 -16.56 -8.23
N CYS A 63 5.70 -16.09 -9.03
CA CYS A 63 4.29 -16.02 -8.65
C CYS A 63 3.73 -17.35 -8.12
N GLU A 64 4.12 -18.47 -8.71
CA GLU A 64 3.69 -19.82 -8.30
C GLU A 64 4.16 -20.24 -6.91
N ASN A 65 5.12 -19.53 -6.33
CA ASN A 65 5.65 -19.78 -4.98
C ASN A 65 5.08 -18.81 -3.95
N LEU A 66 4.15 -17.92 -4.35
CA LEU A 66 3.49 -17.00 -3.44
C LEU A 66 2.20 -17.62 -2.90
N ASP A 67 2.03 -17.57 -1.58
CA ASP A 67 0.78 -17.90 -0.90
C ASP A 67 -0.10 -16.65 -0.70
N ASP A 68 -1.29 -16.86 -0.14
CA ASP A 68 -2.25 -15.78 0.09
C ASP A 68 -1.73 -14.75 1.11
N GLU A 69 -1.05 -15.15 2.18
CA GLU A 69 -0.45 -14.21 3.15
C GLU A 69 0.57 -13.28 2.46
N GLN A 70 1.40 -13.85 1.59
CA GLN A 70 2.36 -13.12 0.78
C GLN A 70 1.69 -12.18 -0.25
N TYR A 71 0.57 -12.60 -0.83
CA TYR A 71 -0.24 -11.71 -1.66
C TYR A 71 -0.92 -10.61 -0.85
N GLY A 72 -1.32 -10.88 0.40
CA GLY A 72 -1.84 -9.90 1.35
C GLY A 72 -0.85 -8.77 1.56
N VAL A 73 0.39 -9.07 1.99
CA VAL A 73 1.41 -8.03 2.21
C VAL A 73 1.83 -7.30 0.93
N LEU A 74 1.77 -7.94 -0.25
CA LEU A 74 1.93 -7.22 -1.52
C LEU A 74 0.79 -6.22 -1.75
N GLY A 75 -0.45 -6.62 -1.45
CA GLY A 75 -1.62 -5.75 -1.47
C GLY A 75 -1.48 -4.54 -0.55
N GLU A 76 -1.04 -4.77 0.68
CA GLU A 76 -0.72 -3.74 1.67
C GLU A 76 0.31 -2.75 1.13
N TYR A 77 1.44 -3.25 0.60
CA TYR A 77 2.46 -2.39 0.02
C TYR A 77 1.92 -1.53 -1.13
N PHE A 78 1.19 -2.13 -2.07
CA PHE A 78 0.64 -1.38 -3.20
C PHE A 78 -0.42 -0.37 -2.76
N MET A 79 -1.25 -0.73 -1.79
CA MET A 79 -2.22 0.20 -1.22
C MET A 79 -1.49 1.34 -0.51
N GLY A 80 -0.47 1.06 0.31
CA GLY A 80 0.38 2.09 0.91
C GLY A 80 1.01 3.04 -0.10
N GLN A 81 1.55 2.53 -1.22
CA GLN A 81 2.06 3.39 -2.31
C GLN A 81 0.98 4.30 -2.91
N MET A 82 -0.26 3.82 -2.92
CA MET A 82 -1.41 4.50 -3.47
C MET A 82 -2.00 5.53 -2.48
N SER A 83 -2.26 5.15 -1.23
CA SER A 83 -2.94 5.97 -0.23
C SER A 83 -2.01 6.81 0.65
N GLY A 84 -0.70 6.52 0.65
CA GLY A 84 0.25 7.14 1.57
C GLY A 84 -0.20 6.99 3.03
N GLU A 85 -0.05 8.05 3.82
CA GLU A 85 -0.37 8.08 5.26
C GLU A 85 -1.84 7.75 5.58
N SER A 86 -2.74 7.77 4.58
CA SER A 86 -4.14 7.41 4.78
C SER A 86 -4.40 5.90 4.84
N HIS A 87 -3.41 5.06 4.52
CA HIS A 87 -3.60 3.60 4.41
C HIS A 87 -4.13 2.98 5.70
N ALA A 88 -3.50 3.24 6.84
CA ALA A 88 -3.95 2.71 8.13
C ALA A 88 -5.40 3.10 8.47
N SER A 89 -5.82 4.31 8.07
CA SER A 89 -7.22 4.72 8.22
C SER A 89 -8.17 3.94 7.32
N MET A 90 -7.69 3.52 6.14
CA MET A 90 -8.44 2.64 5.24
C MET A 90 -8.55 1.23 5.79
N ASN A 91 -7.47 0.64 6.31
CA ASN A 91 -7.54 -0.70 6.91
C ASN A 91 -8.55 -0.72 8.05
N ALA A 92 -8.53 0.30 8.92
CA ALA A 92 -9.53 0.40 9.97
C ALA A 92 -10.97 0.56 9.45
N MET A 93 -11.20 1.31 8.36
CA MET A 93 -12.52 1.36 7.71
C MET A 93 -12.92 0.01 7.13
N MET A 94 -11.99 -0.71 6.51
CA MET A 94 -12.23 -2.04 5.94
C MET A 94 -12.57 -3.05 7.03
N ILE A 95 -11.80 -3.07 8.11
CA ILE A 95 -12.06 -3.89 9.29
C ILE A 95 -13.43 -3.55 9.89
N GLN A 96 -13.79 -2.27 10.00
CA GLN A 96 -15.11 -1.87 10.51
C GLN A 96 -16.26 -2.32 9.60
N ALA A 97 -16.07 -2.27 8.27
CA ALA A 97 -17.12 -2.60 7.31
C ALA A 97 -17.24 -4.11 7.03
N HIS A 98 -16.12 -4.83 7.05
CA HIS A 98 -16.01 -6.18 6.51
C HIS A 98 -15.29 -7.17 7.45
N GLY A 99 -14.78 -6.71 8.59
CA GLY A 99 -13.94 -7.49 9.50
C GLY A 99 -12.52 -7.67 8.97
N GLU A 100 -11.62 -8.19 9.81
CA GLU A 100 -10.21 -8.45 9.47
C GLU A 100 -10.09 -9.35 8.23
N ASN A 101 -10.80 -10.48 8.19
CA ASN A 101 -10.82 -11.35 7.02
C ASN A 101 -11.33 -10.64 5.74
N GLY A 102 -12.20 -9.63 5.87
CA GLY A 102 -12.66 -8.87 4.73
C GLY A 102 -11.58 -7.95 4.15
N GLU A 103 -10.83 -7.30 5.04
CA GLU A 103 -9.68 -6.46 4.71
C GLU A 103 -8.55 -7.30 4.07
N GLU A 104 -8.20 -8.43 4.67
CA GLU A 104 -7.15 -9.32 4.17
C GLU A 104 -7.46 -9.84 2.75
N GLN A 105 -8.71 -10.25 2.50
CA GLN A 105 -9.12 -10.74 1.18
C GLN A 105 -9.07 -9.65 0.11
N ILE A 106 -9.34 -8.40 0.48
CA ILE A 106 -9.18 -7.25 -0.43
C ILE A 106 -7.70 -7.08 -0.77
N HIS A 107 -6.82 -7.12 0.22
CA HIS A 107 -5.37 -7.00 0.01
C HIS A 107 -4.80 -8.16 -0.81
N ILE A 108 -5.23 -9.40 -0.57
CA ILE A 108 -4.83 -10.56 -1.40
C ILE A 108 -5.15 -10.33 -2.88
N VAL A 109 -6.39 -9.92 -3.18
CA VAL A 109 -6.82 -9.70 -4.57
C VAL A 109 -6.04 -8.53 -5.20
N MET A 110 -5.77 -7.47 -4.43
CA MET A 110 -4.94 -6.37 -4.89
C MET A 110 -3.50 -6.81 -5.15
N GLY A 111 -2.89 -7.56 -4.24
CA GLY A 111 -1.55 -8.10 -4.40
C GLY A 111 -1.43 -8.97 -5.65
N LYS A 112 -2.38 -9.90 -5.87
CA LYS A 112 -2.44 -10.74 -7.08
C LYS A 112 -2.51 -9.92 -8.37
N ARG A 113 -3.41 -8.93 -8.42
CA ARG A 113 -3.62 -8.11 -9.62
C ARG A 113 -2.47 -7.16 -9.91
N LEU A 114 -2.00 -6.43 -8.89
CA LEU A 114 -1.02 -5.36 -9.04
C LEU A 114 0.41 -5.89 -9.16
N SER A 115 0.70 -7.09 -8.61
CA SER A 115 1.95 -7.79 -8.90
C SER A 115 2.00 -8.35 -10.34
N GLY A 116 0.85 -8.45 -11.02
CA GLY A 116 0.72 -9.09 -12.32
C GLY A 116 0.71 -10.62 -12.26
N CYS A 117 0.74 -11.22 -11.07
CA CYS A 117 0.73 -12.67 -10.91
C CYS A 117 -0.62 -13.32 -11.25
N ASP A 118 -1.73 -12.65 -10.92
CA ASP A 118 -3.07 -13.05 -11.33
C ASP A 118 -3.96 -11.82 -11.51
N THR A 119 -4.06 -11.35 -12.75
CA THR A 119 -4.89 -10.21 -13.15
C THR A 119 -6.38 -10.54 -13.19
N SER A 120 -6.74 -11.83 -13.08
CA SER A 120 -8.12 -12.33 -13.11
C SER A 120 -8.74 -12.52 -11.72
N ALA A 121 -7.93 -12.50 -10.66
CA ALA A 121 -8.38 -12.63 -9.26
C ALA A 121 -9.59 -11.72 -9.02
N VAL A 122 -10.65 -12.20 -8.37
CA VAL A 122 -11.89 -11.42 -8.17
C VAL A 122 -12.06 -11.05 -6.71
N PHE A 123 -12.53 -9.84 -6.46
CA PHE A 123 -12.91 -9.47 -5.10
C PHE A 123 -14.11 -10.33 -4.65
N PRO A 124 -14.10 -10.84 -3.41
CA PRO A 124 -15.22 -11.61 -2.87
C PRO A 124 -16.47 -10.73 -2.81
N ALA A 125 -17.67 -11.34 -2.86
CA ALA A 125 -18.93 -10.60 -2.80
C ALA A 125 -19.09 -9.72 -1.54
N ILE A 126 -18.31 -10.00 -0.48
CA ILE A 126 -18.19 -9.19 0.73
C ILE A 126 -17.65 -7.78 0.43
N SER A 127 -16.88 -7.58 -0.64
CA SER A 127 -16.29 -6.28 -1.01
C SER A 127 -17.27 -5.28 -1.64
N GLY A 128 -18.58 -5.56 -1.64
CA GLY A 128 -19.60 -4.75 -2.31
C GLY A 128 -19.66 -3.30 -1.84
N GLY A 129 -19.17 -3.00 -0.63
CA GLY A 129 -19.02 -1.64 -0.11
C GLY A 129 -17.67 -0.99 -0.41
N TRP A 130 -16.62 -1.80 -0.55
CA TRP A 130 -15.26 -1.33 -0.76
C TRP A 130 -15.03 -0.76 -2.18
N MET A 131 -15.52 -1.44 -3.21
CA MET A 131 -15.34 -0.99 -4.61
C MET A 131 -15.95 0.41 -4.88
N PRO A 132 -17.20 0.71 -4.44
CA PRO A 132 -17.75 2.06 -4.52
C PRO A 132 -16.97 3.09 -3.71
N MET A 133 -16.48 2.70 -2.53
CA MET A 133 -15.70 3.56 -1.65
C MET A 133 -14.36 3.96 -2.29
N MET A 134 -13.64 2.99 -2.85
CA MET A 134 -12.45 3.24 -3.65
C MET A 134 -12.79 4.16 -4.84
N ASN A 135 -13.88 3.89 -5.57
CA ASN A 135 -14.23 4.72 -6.73
C ASN A 135 -14.46 6.20 -6.37
N MET A 136 -15.09 6.48 -5.23
CA MET A 136 -15.25 7.84 -4.72
C MET A 136 -13.94 8.48 -4.28
N MET A 137 -13.09 7.73 -3.55
CA MET A 137 -11.82 8.24 -3.03
C MET A 137 -10.80 8.53 -4.14
N TRP A 138 -10.84 7.74 -5.21
CA TRP A 138 -9.92 7.81 -6.35
C TRP A 138 -10.45 8.66 -7.50
N GLY A 139 -11.46 9.50 -7.25
CA GLY A 139 -11.91 10.54 -8.18
C GLY A 139 -12.55 10.03 -9.47
N GLY A 140 -13.27 8.89 -9.42
CA GLY A 140 -13.94 8.34 -10.60
C GLY A 140 -12.98 7.78 -11.66
N TRP A 141 -11.73 7.49 -11.29
CA TRP A 141 -10.83 6.71 -12.14
C TRP A 141 -11.52 5.39 -12.49
N SER A 142 -11.63 5.08 -13.78
CA SER A 142 -11.93 3.74 -14.29
C SER A 142 -11.04 2.77 -13.52
N SER A 143 -11.64 2.03 -12.61
CA SER A 143 -10.92 1.22 -11.64
C SER A 143 -9.86 0.39 -12.38
N PRO A 144 -8.57 0.39 -11.97
CA PRO A 144 -7.57 -0.52 -12.54
C PRO A 144 -7.96 -2.00 -12.31
N PHE A 145 -9.02 -2.20 -11.52
CA PHE A 145 -9.67 -3.44 -11.15
C PHE A 145 -10.93 -3.77 -11.99
N GLY A 146 -11.23 -2.97 -13.02
CA GLY A 146 -12.39 -3.17 -13.89
C GLY A 146 -12.27 -4.44 -14.75
N SER A 147 -13.23 -5.34 -14.58
CA SER A 147 -13.36 -6.58 -15.37
C SER A 147 -13.55 -6.29 -16.86
N ASN A 148 -12.65 -6.86 -17.67
CA ASN A 148 -12.80 -7.20 -19.08
C ASN A 148 -12.91 -6.03 -20.08
N ASN A 149 -11.76 -5.51 -20.52
CA ASN A 149 -11.61 -5.26 -21.94
C ASN A 149 -10.19 -5.61 -22.42
N LEU A 150 -10.15 -6.47 -23.43
CA LEU A 150 -8.97 -6.94 -24.12
C LEU A 150 -8.17 -5.75 -24.64
N THR A 151 -6.93 -5.60 -24.18
CA THR A 151 -5.81 -5.23 -25.06
C THR A 151 -4.52 -5.51 -24.32
N ASP A 152 -3.74 -6.42 -24.90
CA ASP A 152 -2.30 -6.54 -24.69
C ASP A 152 -1.66 -5.15 -24.57
N ASN A 153 -1.38 -4.70 -23.36
CA ASN A 153 -0.41 -3.65 -23.11
C ASN A 153 0.21 -3.87 -21.73
N ASN A 154 1.45 -4.35 -21.80
CA ASN A 154 2.48 -4.45 -20.78
C ASN A 154 2.83 -3.10 -20.10
N MET A 155 1.84 -2.26 -19.77
CA MET A 155 2.09 -0.92 -19.24
C MET A 155 1.07 -0.50 -18.16
N MET A 156 1.00 -1.26 -17.07
CA MET A 156 0.82 -0.59 -15.78
C MET A 156 2.21 -0.18 -15.29
N ASN A 157 2.73 0.86 -15.94
CA ASN A 157 3.79 1.71 -15.43
C ASN A 157 3.26 2.39 -14.15
N PHE A 158 3.25 1.65 -13.04
CA PHE A 158 3.42 2.24 -11.72
C PHE A 158 4.79 2.88 -11.76
N GLY A 159 4.81 4.14 -12.21
CA GLY A 159 6.00 4.87 -12.57
C GLY A 159 6.92 5.05 -11.38
N PHE A 160 7.81 4.08 -11.17
CA PHE A 160 9.17 4.35 -10.77
C PHE A 160 9.87 4.95 -12.00
N GLY A 161 9.58 6.23 -12.27
CA GLY A 161 10.52 7.03 -13.05
C GLY A 161 11.86 7.02 -12.31
N PRO A 162 13.00 7.01 -13.02
CA PRO A 162 14.29 7.10 -12.36
C PRO A 162 14.30 8.44 -11.62
N PHE A 163 14.29 8.39 -10.29
CA PHE A 163 14.68 9.54 -9.48
C PHE A 163 16.13 9.86 -9.86
N GLY A 164 16.27 10.91 -10.68
CA GLY A 164 17.53 11.62 -10.87
C GLY A 164 17.78 12.59 -9.72
#